data_AF-A7SGE9-F1
#
_entry.id   AF-A7SGE9-F1
#
_cell.length_a   1.000
_cell.length_b   1.000
_cell.length_c   1.000
_cell.angle_alpha   90.00
_cell.angle_beta   90.00
_cell.angle_gamma   90.00
#
_symmetry.space_group_name_H-M   'P 1'
#
loop_
_entity.id
_entity.type
_entity.pdbx_description
1 polymer ?
#
loop_
_entity_poly.entity_id
_entity_poly.type
_entity_poly.pdbx_seq_one_letter_code
_entity_poly.pdbx_strand_id
1 'polypeptide(L)' 'MSLVVPRSVADNQRGYALGLQFVFIRLLGSLPGPILFGHLIDSTCTLWRYNCGTRGNCLNYKHDRL' A
#
# COMPACT_ATOMS: atom_id res chain seq x y z
N MET A 1 -1.10 -14.43 -14.20
CA MET A 1 -2.09 -15.44 -14.62
C MET A 1 -2.06 -16.59 -13.62
N SER A 2 -2.74 -16.48 -12.48
CA SER A 2 -2.78 -17.55 -11.46
C SER A 2 -3.92 -18.52 -11.76
N LEU A 3 -3.60 -19.73 -12.21
CA LEU A 3 -4.59 -20.77 -12.54
C LEU A 3 -5.00 -21.61 -11.32
N VAL A 4 -4.36 -21.43 -10.17
CA VAL A 4 -4.55 -22.30 -9.00
C VAL A 4 -5.94 -22.10 -8.38
N VAL A 5 -6.36 -20.85 -8.14
CA VAL A 5 -7.62 -20.56 -7.42
C VAL A 5 -8.87 -21.08 -8.16
N PRO A 6 -9.04 -20.90 -9.48
CA PRO A 6 -10.17 -21.47 -10.20
C PRO A 6 -10.21 -23.00 -10.20
N ARG A 7 -9.04 -23.64 -10.03
CA ARG A 7 -8.93 -25.10 -10.08
C ARG A 7 -9.23 -25.76 -8.74
N SER A 8 -9.15 -25.01 -7.64
CA SER A 8 -9.45 -25.48 -6.29
C SER A 8 -10.92 -25.36 -5.90
N VAL A 9 -11.79 -24.82 -6.77
CA VAL A 9 -13.22 -24.59 -6.46
C VAL A 9 -14.13 -25.19 -7.54
N ALA A 10 -15.36 -25.53 -7.16
CA ALA A 10 -16.39 -26.00 -8.10
C ALA A 10 -16.72 -24.93 -9.17
N ASP A 11 -17.08 -25.36 -10.38
CA ASP A 11 -17.30 -24.49 -11.55
C ASP A 11 -18.23 -23.29 -11.26
N ASN A 12 -19.25 -23.49 -10.43
CA ASN A 12 -20.22 -22.46 -10.05
C ASN A 12 -19.66 -21.36 -9.12
N GLN A 13 -18.50 -21.55 -8.49
CA GLN A 13 -17.91 -20.59 -7.54
C GLN A 13 -16.59 -19.96 -8.01
N ARG A 14 -16.12 -20.28 -9.23
CA ARG A 14 -14.85 -19.77 -9.76
C ARG A 14 -14.79 -18.25 -9.84
N GLY A 15 -15.87 -17.61 -10.28
CA GLY A 15 -15.95 -16.15 -10.34
C GLY A 15 -15.81 -15.48 -8.98
N TYR A 16 -16.44 -16.06 -7.95
CA TYR A 16 -16.34 -15.57 -6.57
C TYR A 16 -14.91 -15.74 -6.02
N ALA A 17 -14.30 -16.90 -6.23
CA ALA A 17 -12.94 -17.19 -5.78
C ALA A 17 -11.89 -16.25 -6.41
N LEU A 18 -12.05 -15.93 -7.71
CA LEU A 18 -11.19 -14.97 -8.40
C LEU A 18 -11.36 -13.55 -7.85
N GLY A 19 -12.60 -13.12 -7.59
CA GLY A 19 -12.87 -11.83 -6.96
C GLY A 19 -12.19 -11.71 -5.59
N LEU A 20 -12.33 -12.74 -4.76
CA LEU A 20 -11.71 -12.78 -3.43
C LEU A 20 -10.17 -12.78 -3.51
N GLN A 21 -9.58 -13.55 -4.42
CA GLN A 21 -8.13 -13.51 -4.67
C GLN A 21 -7.67 -12.09 -5.02
N PHE A 22 -8.41 -11.40 -5.89
CA PHE A 22 -8.06 -10.04 -6.29
C PHE A 22 -8.15 -9.06 -5.13
N VAL A 23 -9.18 -9.19 -4.29
CA VAL A 23 -9.31 -8.40 -3.06
C VAL A 23 -8.10 -8.62 -2.16
N PHE A 24 -7.67 -9.86 -1.91
CA PHE A 24 -6.48 -10.12 -1.09
C PHE A 24 -5.20 -9.52 -1.68
N ILE A 25 -4.97 -9.66 -2.98
CA ILE A 25 -3.80 -9.09 -3.65
C ILE A 25 -3.79 -7.56 -3.52
N ARG A 26 -4.94 -6.92 -3.70
CA ARG A 26 -5.06 -5.46 -3.55
C ARG A 26 -4.92 -5.03 -2.09
N LEU A 27 -5.55 -5.74 -1.16
CA LEU A 27 -5.47 -5.43 0.27
C LEU A 27 -4.02 -5.53 0.76
N LEU A 28 -3.30 -6.57 0.36
CA LEU A 28 -1.92 -6.82 0.81
C LEU A 28 -0.85 -6.15 -0.04
N GLY A 29 -1.17 -5.68 -1.24
CA GLY A 29 -0.23 -4.98 -2.12
C GLY A 29 -0.47 -3.47 -2.12
N SER A 30 -1.68 -3.07 -2.51
CA SER A 30 -2.01 -1.66 -2.73
C SER A 30 -2.39 -0.87 -1.48
N LEU A 31 -2.66 -1.51 -0.33
CA LEU A 31 -2.74 -0.79 0.94
C LEU A 31 -1.36 -0.57 1.57
N PRO A 32 -0.53 -1.60 1.81
CA PRO A 32 0.76 -1.37 2.45
C PRO A 32 1.73 -0.65 1.53
N GLY A 33 1.62 -0.76 0.21
CA GLY A 33 2.46 -0.05 -0.75
C GLY A 33 2.51 1.47 -0.51
N PRO A 34 1.40 2.21 -0.65
CA PRO A 34 1.37 3.64 -0.41
C PRO A 34 1.60 4.02 1.06
N ILE A 35 1.24 3.17 2.03
CA ILE A 35 1.51 3.44 3.46
C ILE A 35 3.02 3.40 3.74
N LEU A 36 3.71 2.33 3.31
CA LEU A 36 5.17 2.23 3.43
C LEU A 36 5.85 3.33 2.64
N PHE A 37 5.38 3.59 1.41
CA PHE A 37 5.97 4.62 0.56
C PHE A 37 5.81 6.02 1.18
N GLY A 38 4.66 6.33 1.76
CA GLY A 38 4.45 7.56 2.54
C GLY A 38 5.40 7.64 3.73
N HIS A 39 5.57 6.54 4.48
CA HIS A 39 6.49 6.52 5.62
C HIS A 39 7.97 6.65 5.19
N LEU A 40 8.35 6.07 4.05
CA LEU A 40 9.69 6.22 3.46
C LEU A 40 9.96 7.67 3.10
N ILE A 41 9.02 8.33 2.41
CA ILE A 41 9.14 9.77 2.08
C ILE A 41 9.22 10.61 3.37
N ASP A 42 8.37 10.34 4.35
CA ASP A 42 8.42 11.05 5.64
C ASP A 42 9.74 10.84 6.38
N SER A 43 10.42 9.70 6.20
CA SER A 43 11.71 9.42 6.83
C SER A 43 12.87 10.26 6.27
N THR A 44 12.75 10.74 5.02
CA THR A 44 13.75 11.63 4.41
C THR A 44 13.53 13.11 4.76
N CYS A 45 12.50 13.40 5.56
CA CYS A 45 12.22 14.76 5.99
C CYS A 45 13.33 15.32 6.86
N THR A 46 13.84 16.49 6.48
CA THR A 46 14.87 17.19 7.25
C THR A 46 14.32 18.36 8.06
N LEU A 47 13.18 18.90 7.65
CA LEU A 47 12.54 20.04 8.31
C LEU A 47 11.03 19.83 8.38
N TRP A 48 10.52 19.60 9.59
CA TRP A 48 9.10 19.46 9.88
C TRP A 48 8.42 20.82 10.06
N ARG A 49 7.24 21.01 9.48
CA ARG A 49 6.36 22.12 9.84
C ARG A 49 5.67 21.82 11.16
N TYR A 50 5.71 22.76 12.10
CA TYR A 50 4.91 22.71 13.31
C TYR A 50 3.84 23.80 13.27
N ASN A 51 2.59 23.43 13.54
CA ASN A 51 1.50 24.39 13.76
C ASN A 51 0.93 24.15 15.15
N CYS A 52 0.95 25.18 15.99
CA CYS A 52 0.46 25.11 17.37
C CYS A 52 1.05 23.92 18.16
N GLY A 53 2.32 23.58 17.93
CA GLY A 53 3.01 22.47 18.61
C GLY A 53 2.77 21.07 18.01
N THR A 54 1.91 20.93 16.99
CA THR A 54 1.68 19.64 16.31
C THR A 54 2.50 19.51 15.03
N ARG A 55 3.04 18.31 14.79
CA ARG A 55 3.80 17.98 13.56
C ARG A 55 2.84 17.89 12.38
N GLY A 56 3.05 18.75 11.38
CA GLY A 56 2.31 18.76 10.13
C GLY A 56 3.10 18.12 8.99
N ASN A 57 3.03 18.73 7.81
CA ASN A 57 3.76 18.31 6.61
C ASN A 57 5.26 18.67 6.68
N CYS A 58 6.09 17.92 5.95
CA CYS A 58 7.49 18.27 5.81
C CYS A 58 7.68 19.43 4.80
N LEU A 59 8.58 20.35 5.12
CA LEU A 59 8.92 21.50 4.28
C LEU A 59 10.10 21.23 3.35
N ASN A 60 10.98 20.30 3.73
CA ASN A 60 12.18 19.97 2.96
C ASN A 60 12.53 18.47 3.02
N TYR A 61 12.53 17.82 1.85
CA TYR A 61 12.85 16.42 1.66
C TYR A 61 14.24 16.25 1.04
N LYS A 62 15.04 15.35 1.59
CA LYS A 62 16.35 15.00 1.03
C LYS A 62 16.24 13.88 -0.01
N HIS A 63 16.53 14.21 -1.26
CA HIS A 63 16.47 13.26 -2.39
C HIS A 63 17.59 12.22 -2.36
N ASP A 64 18.70 12.49 -1.66
CA ASP A 64 19.82 11.56 -1.49
C ASP A 64 19.47 10.32 -0.64
N ARG A 65 18.36 10.36 0.10
CA ARG A 65 17.88 9.26 0.95
C ARG A 65 16.58 8.61 0.47
N LEU A 66 16.12 8.99 -0.73
CA LEU A 66 14.92 8.46 -1.37
C LEU A 66 15.30 7.39 -2.39
#